data_AF-A0A085WR10-F1
#
_entry.id   AF-A0A085WR10-F1
#
_cell.length_a   1.000
_cell.length_b   1.000
_cell.length_c   1.000
_cell.angle_alpha   90.00
_cell.angle_beta   90.00
_cell.angle_gamma   90.00
#
_symmetry.space_group_name_H-M   'P 1'
#
loop_
_entity.id
_entity.type
_entity.pdbx_description
1 polymer ?
#
loop_
_entity_poly.entity_id
_entity_poly.type
_entity_poly.pdbx_seq_one_letter_code
_entity_poly.pdbx_strand_id
1 'polypeptide(L)'
;MDTTRIEQLGLRVEQGAQGPIAILELDESSAPINPVTRQPLTTISFHIERDRLIPAAPPAVVGMTPVLLSAAASQEDVALVLSGAFDDYLFHIERRSAQLHSMGLHPDLDPESLVLSTELEAGPLSLTLVADRHGQFHVARVRRDGKELSGLPPFRFELFEFRDRAALADYLSALIEERLARPPASAVGPGARVLYEEVAQAFGPHSQVPPRSPLEVLVELVVNGEKYRFAAGRVMGRTFRGLLAGTTGKIWSDRFELDGFPGVVPFVANLLKVPASAVQAVSPDSPQE
;
A
#
# COMPACT_ATOMS: atom_id res chain seq x y z
N MET A 1 9.75 -2.28 -28.14
CA MET A 1 8.65 -3.03 -27.53
C MET A 1 8.26 -4.10 -28.52
N ASP A 2 8.29 -5.36 -28.11
CA ASP A 2 7.94 -6.47 -28.98
C ASP A 2 6.44 -6.76 -28.83
N THR A 3 5.63 -6.28 -29.77
CA THR A 3 4.17 -6.49 -29.80
C THR A 3 3.79 -7.84 -30.39
N THR A 4 4.75 -8.59 -30.95
CA THR A 4 4.50 -9.88 -31.59
C THR A 4 3.92 -10.89 -30.62
N ARG A 5 4.35 -10.88 -29.34
CA ARG A 5 3.75 -11.75 -28.33
C ARG A 5 2.27 -11.44 -28.09
N ILE A 6 1.87 -10.18 -28.16
CA ILE A 6 0.49 -9.74 -27.89
C ILE A 6 -0.42 -10.12 -29.04
N GLU A 7 0.05 -9.95 -30.27
CA GLU A 7 -0.65 -10.42 -31.47
C GLU A 7 -0.75 -11.95 -31.51
N GLN A 8 0.27 -12.68 -31.04
CA GLN A 8 0.22 -14.14 -30.90
C GLN A 8 -0.81 -14.62 -29.86
N LEU A 9 -1.10 -13.79 -28.85
CA LEU A 9 -2.18 -14.04 -27.89
C LEU A 9 -3.56 -13.75 -28.51
N GLY A 10 -3.65 -13.24 -29.75
CA GLY A 10 -4.92 -12.92 -30.41
C GLY A 10 -5.47 -11.53 -30.09
N LEU A 11 -4.72 -10.68 -29.39
CA LEU A 11 -5.15 -9.30 -29.13
C LEU A 11 -4.79 -8.39 -30.30
N ARG A 12 -5.67 -7.43 -30.61
CA ARG A 12 -5.36 -6.36 -31.55
C ARG A 12 -4.44 -5.33 -30.89
N VAL A 13 -3.43 -4.86 -31.60
CA VAL A 13 -2.56 -3.78 -31.14
C VAL A 13 -2.86 -2.51 -31.92
N GLU A 14 -3.08 -1.41 -31.20
CA GLU A 14 -3.33 -0.09 -31.78
C GLU A 14 -2.38 0.96 -31.22
N GLN A 15 -2.22 2.07 -31.95
CA GLN A 15 -1.42 3.20 -31.49
C GLN A 15 -2.28 4.15 -30.64
N GLY A 16 -2.04 4.18 -29.34
CA GLY A 16 -2.67 5.11 -28.40
C GLY A 16 -1.86 6.40 -28.20
N ALA A 17 -2.48 7.38 -27.54
CA ALA A 17 -1.86 8.69 -27.26
C ALA A 17 -0.59 8.61 -26.38
N GLN A 18 -0.49 7.59 -25.52
CA GLN A 18 0.65 7.37 -24.62
C GLN A 18 1.55 6.20 -25.05
N GLY A 19 1.34 5.66 -26.26
CA GLY A 19 2.05 4.50 -26.75
C GLY A 19 1.09 3.39 -27.22
N PRO A 20 1.64 2.23 -27.60
CA PRO A 20 0.83 1.12 -28.09
C PRO A 20 -0.11 0.59 -26.99
N ILE A 21 -1.33 0.26 -27.39
CA ILE A 21 -2.36 -0.34 -26.55
C ILE A 21 -2.75 -1.70 -27.13
N ALA A 22 -3.05 -2.67 -26.26
CA ALA A 22 -3.63 -3.95 -26.66
C ALA A 22 -5.14 -3.92 -26.45
N ILE A 23 -5.90 -4.55 -27.33
CA ILE A 23 -7.36 -4.61 -27.29
C ILE A 23 -7.79 -6.07 -27.29
N LEU A 24 -8.57 -6.42 -26.28
CA LEU A 24 -9.29 -7.67 -26.15
C LEU A 24 -10.75 -7.42 -26.54
N GLU A 25 -11.22 -8.12 -27.56
CA GLU A 25 -12.63 -8.16 -27.94
C GLU A 25 -13.23 -9.47 -27.42
N LEU A 26 -14.37 -9.40 -26.76
CA LEU A 26 -15.07 -10.55 -26.16
C LEU A 26 -16.47 -10.64 -26.73
N ASP A 27 -16.92 -11.88 -26.98
CA ASP A 27 -18.32 -12.14 -27.28
C ASP A 27 -19.20 -11.80 -26.07
N GLU A 28 -20.41 -11.30 -26.30
CA GLU A 28 -21.35 -10.91 -25.22
C GLU A 28 -21.62 -12.03 -24.21
N SER A 29 -21.58 -13.29 -24.64
CA SER A 29 -21.79 -14.47 -23.78
C SER A 29 -20.62 -14.79 -22.86
N SER A 30 -19.43 -14.25 -23.14
CA SER A 30 -18.18 -14.50 -22.42
C SER A 30 -17.65 -13.27 -21.67
N ALA A 31 -18.17 -12.09 -22.02
CA ALA A 31 -17.76 -10.83 -21.42
C ALA A 31 -18.24 -10.70 -19.97
N PRO A 32 -17.40 -10.16 -19.05
CA PRO A 32 -17.85 -9.78 -17.72
C PRO A 32 -19.02 -8.81 -17.79
N ILE A 33 -19.98 -8.94 -16.88
CA ILE A 33 -21.18 -8.09 -16.86
C ILE A 33 -21.04 -7.05 -15.76
N ASN A 34 -21.19 -5.77 -16.10
CA ASN A 34 -21.31 -4.72 -15.10
C ASN A 34 -22.60 -4.95 -14.27
N PRO A 35 -22.52 -5.18 -12.95
CA PRO A 35 -23.68 -5.56 -12.14
C PRO A 35 -24.70 -4.42 -11.97
N VAL A 36 -24.28 -3.17 -12.18
CA VAL A 36 -25.12 -1.98 -12.02
C VAL A 36 -25.85 -1.65 -13.32
N THR A 37 -25.11 -1.53 -14.43
CA THR A 37 -25.67 -1.16 -15.74
C THR A 37 -26.21 -2.35 -16.53
N ARG A 38 -25.83 -3.58 -16.12
CA ARG A 38 -26.12 -4.85 -16.82
C ARG A 38 -25.55 -4.93 -18.24
N GLN A 39 -24.59 -4.08 -18.56
CA GLN A 39 -23.93 -4.08 -19.86
C GLN A 39 -22.71 -5.02 -19.85
N PRO A 40 -22.51 -5.83 -20.90
CA PRO A 40 -21.31 -6.64 -21.04
C PRO A 40 -20.10 -5.76 -21.38
N LEU A 41 -18.94 -6.09 -20.79
CA LEU A 41 -17.67 -5.43 -21.05
C LEU A 41 -16.96 -6.12 -22.24
N THR A 42 -17.48 -5.90 -23.45
CA THR A 42 -17.06 -6.63 -24.67
C THR A 42 -15.76 -6.11 -25.30
N THR A 43 -15.30 -4.92 -24.94
CA THR A 43 -14.05 -4.36 -25.46
C THR A 43 -13.22 -3.81 -24.32
N ILE A 44 -12.02 -4.35 -24.15
CA ILE A 44 -11.14 -4.03 -23.04
C ILE A 44 -9.78 -3.66 -23.58
N SER A 45 -9.32 -2.47 -23.24
CA SER A 45 -8.00 -1.99 -23.64
C SER A 45 -7.00 -2.07 -22.50
N PHE A 46 -5.75 -2.31 -22.87
CA PHE A 46 -4.64 -2.43 -21.94
C PHE A 46 -3.49 -1.52 -22.35
N HIS A 47 -2.87 -0.88 -21.37
CA HIS A 47 -1.51 -0.39 -21.53
C HIS A 47 -0.55 -1.57 -21.49
N ILE A 48 0.42 -1.55 -22.40
CA ILE A 48 1.41 -2.61 -22.49
C ILE A 48 2.65 -2.14 -21.73
N GLU A 49 3.03 -2.85 -20.68
CA GLU A 49 4.23 -2.58 -19.90
C GLU A 49 5.12 -3.81 -19.80
N ARG A 50 6.27 -3.80 -20.48
CA ARG A 50 7.27 -4.88 -20.44
C ARG A 50 6.65 -6.27 -20.72
N ASP A 51 6.31 -6.99 -19.67
CA ASP A 51 5.83 -8.37 -19.63
C ASP A 51 4.37 -8.50 -19.15
N ARG A 52 3.63 -7.38 -19.06
CA ARG A 52 2.26 -7.33 -18.56
C ARG A 52 1.34 -6.43 -19.37
N LEU A 53 0.05 -6.75 -19.31
CA LEU A 53 -1.06 -5.94 -19.79
C LEU A 53 -1.77 -5.29 -18.59
N ILE A 54 -1.81 -3.97 -18.56
CA ILE A 54 -2.46 -3.20 -17.49
C ILE A 54 -3.83 -2.72 -17.99
N PRO A 55 -4.95 -3.17 -17.38
CA PRO A 55 -6.29 -2.73 -17.77
C PRO A 55 -6.43 -1.21 -17.75
N ALA A 56 -6.89 -0.63 -18.87
CA ALA A 56 -6.93 0.80 -19.11
C ALA A 56 -8.33 1.33 -19.44
N ALA A 57 -9.15 0.54 -20.13
CA ALA A 57 -10.57 0.84 -20.35
C ALA A 57 -11.37 -0.45 -20.54
N PRO A 58 -12.69 -0.47 -20.22
CA PRO A 58 -13.49 0.63 -19.68
C PRO A 58 -13.14 0.99 -18.22
N PRO A 59 -13.64 2.11 -17.66
CA PRO A 59 -13.33 2.53 -16.28
C PRO A 59 -13.56 1.44 -15.23
N ALA A 60 -14.55 0.56 -15.44
CA ALA A 60 -14.85 -0.59 -14.59
C ALA A 60 -13.66 -1.53 -14.34
N VAL A 61 -12.71 -1.63 -15.27
CA VAL A 61 -11.54 -2.52 -15.12
C VAL A 61 -10.26 -1.80 -14.70
N VAL A 62 -10.26 -0.47 -14.66
CA VAL A 62 -9.07 0.32 -14.33
C VAL A 62 -8.63 0.05 -12.90
N GLY A 63 -7.35 -0.26 -12.71
CA GLY A 63 -6.76 -0.58 -11.41
C GLY A 63 -6.87 -2.06 -11.00
N MET A 64 -7.44 -2.92 -11.85
CA MET A 64 -7.41 -4.37 -11.64
C MET A 64 -5.99 -4.93 -11.82
N THR A 65 -5.78 -6.14 -11.30
CA THR A 65 -4.49 -6.84 -11.38
C THR A 65 -4.02 -6.94 -12.84
N PRO A 66 -2.78 -6.53 -13.15
CA PRO A 66 -2.21 -6.70 -14.48
C PRO A 66 -2.13 -8.17 -14.91
N VAL A 67 -2.39 -8.45 -16.18
CA VAL A 67 -2.25 -9.79 -16.77
C VAL A 67 -0.81 -10.00 -17.20
N LEU A 68 -0.15 -11.04 -16.67
CA LEU A 68 1.21 -11.40 -17.09
C LEU A 68 1.17 -12.10 -18.46
N LEU A 69 1.97 -11.62 -19.42
CA LEU A 69 2.05 -12.20 -20.77
C LEU A 69 2.61 -13.64 -20.79
N SER A 70 3.35 -14.01 -19.74
CA SER A 70 3.86 -15.37 -19.53
C SER A 70 2.81 -16.34 -19.00
N ALA A 71 1.72 -15.84 -18.41
CA ALA A 71 0.67 -16.65 -17.80
C ALA A 71 -0.48 -16.97 -18.75
N ALA A 72 -0.54 -16.34 -19.93
CA ALA A 72 -1.55 -16.58 -20.95
C ALA A 72 -0.89 -17.19 -22.19
N ALA A 73 -1.56 -18.14 -22.85
CA ALA A 73 -1.17 -18.70 -24.13
C ALA A 73 -2.09 -18.25 -25.28
N SER A 74 -3.33 -17.86 -24.98
CA SER A 74 -4.32 -17.38 -25.95
C SER A 74 -5.16 -16.20 -25.43
N GLN A 75 -6.08 -15.73 -26.26
CA GLN A 75 -7.02 -14.66 -25.96
C GLN A 75 -7.99 -15.08 -24.84
N GLU A 76 -8.42 -16.34 -24.88
CA GLU A 76 -9.30 -16.94 -23.87
C GLU A 76 -8.63 -16.99 -22.50
N ASP A 77 -7.32 -17.26 -22.43
CA ASP A 77 -6.59 -17.22 -21.15
C ASP A 77 -6.57 -15.81 -20.56
N VAL A 78 -6.33 -14.79 -21.39
CA VAL A 78 -6.38 -13.38 -20.95
C VAL A 78 -7.78 -13.02 -20.46
N ALA A 79 -8.81 -13.44 -21.19
CA ALA A 79 -10.21 -13.24 -20.80
C ALA A 79 -10.53 -13.93 -19.48
N LEU A 80 -10.07 -15.17 -19.28
CA LEU A 80 -10.31 -15.93 -18.05
C LEU A 80 -9.64 -15.27 -16.83
N VAL A 81 -8.37 -14.85 -16.96
CA VAL A 81 -7.66 -14.13 -15.89
C VAL A 81 -8.40 -12.85 -15.52
N LEU A 82 -8.87 -12.11 -16.52
CA LEU A 82 -9.59 -10.86 -16.32
C LEU A 82 -10.94 -11.07 -15.67
N SER A 83 -11.72 -12.05 -16.12
CA SER A 83 -13.02 -12.40 -15.52
C SER A 83 -12.85 -12.84 -14.07
N GLY A 84 -11.84 -13.68 -13.77
CA GLY A 84 -11.53 -14.08 -12.39
C GLY A 84 -11.17 -12.89 -11.51
N ALA A 85 -10.33 -11.97 -12.00
CA ALA A 85 -10.02 -10.74 -11.27
C ALA A 85 -11.25 -9.83 -11.09
N PHE A 86 -12.19 -9.84 -12.04
CA PHE A 86 -13.42 -9.05 -11.98
C PHE A 86 -14.38 -9.62 -10.94
N ASP A 87 -14.55 -10.94 -10.93
CA ASP A 87 -15.37 -11.65 -9.94
C ASP A 87 -14.83 -11.47 -8.51
N ASP A 88 -13.50 -11.58 -8.33
CA ASP A 88 -12.83 -11.28 -7.06
C ASP A 88 -13.11 -9.84 -6.61
N TYR A 89 -13.09 -8.90 -7.56
CA TYR A 89 -13.39 -7.51 -7.26
C TYR A 89 -14.86 -7.30 -6.86
N LEU A 90 -15.81 -7.92 -7.56
CA LEU A 90 -17.22 -7.85 -7.19
C LEU A 90 -17.48 -8.43 -5.78
N PHE A 91 -16.81 -9.53 -5.45
CA PHE A 91 -16.84 -10.10 -4.10
C PHE A 91 -16.29 -9.11 -3.05
N HIS A 92 -15.21 -8.39 -3.37
CA HIS A 92 -14.71 -7.33 -2.50
C HIS A 92 -15.71 -6.19 -2.33
N ILE A 93 -16.34 -5.71 -3.40
CA ILE A 93 -17.38 -4.66 -3.32
C ILE A 93 -18.51 -5.09 -2.40
N GLU A 94 -19.06 -6.29 -2.58
CA GLU A 94 -20.16 -6.80 -1.77
C GLU A 94 -19.77 -6.88 -0.29
N ARG A 95 -18.62 -7.49 0.00
CA ARG A 95 -18.10 -7.62 1.36
C ARG A 95 -17.86 -6.27 2.02
N ARG A 96 -17.24 -5.31 1.31
CA ARG A 96 -16.93 -3.98 1.84
C ARG A 96 -18.19 -3.12 1.99
N SER A 97 -19.14 -3.24 1.08
CA SER A 97 -20.46 -2.61 1.20
C SER A 97 -21.18 -3.10 2.47
N ALA A 98 -21.17 -4.40 2.74
CA ALA A 98 -21.74 -4.95 3.98
C ALA A 98 -21.02 -4.43 5.25
N GLN A 99 -19.69 -4.31 5.21
CA GLN A 99 -18.92 -3.73 6.32
C GLN A 99 -19.29 -2.26 6.58
N LEU A 100 -19.38 -1.44 5.53
CA LEU A 100 -19.80 -0.04 5.65
C LEU A 100 -21.20 0.08 6.25
N HIS A 101 -22.15 -0.72 5.76
CA HIS A 101 -23.50 -0.78 6.33
C HIS A 101 -23.49 -1.17 7.81
N SER A 102 -22.67 -2.14 8.21
CA SER A 102 -22.57 -2.57 9.61
C SER A 102 -22.04 -1.47 10.54
N MET A 103 -21.26 -0.53 10.00
CA MET A 103 -20.78 0.66 10.71
C MET A 103 -21.79 1.83 10.67
N GLY A 104 -22.92 1.69 9.98
CA GLY A 104 -23.88 2.78 9.77
C GLY A 104 -23.37 3.84 8.79
N LEU A 105 -22.52 3.44 7.84
CA LEU A 105 -22.10 4.24 6.69
C LEU A 105 -22.87 3.82 5.45
N HIS A 106 -23.13 4.77 4.56
CA HIS A 106 -23.84 4.53 3.31
C HIS A 106 -22.82 4.33 2.18
N PRO A 107 -22.63 3.10 1.68
CA PRO A 107 -21.80 2.88 0.51
C PRO A 107 -22.48 3.44 -0.74
N ASP A 108 -21.68 4.08 -1.58
CA ASP A 108 -22.06 4.52 -2.91
C ASP A 108 -21.16 3.83 -3.94
N LEU A 109 -21.77 3.28 -4.98
CA LEU A 109 -21.07 2.55 -6.03
C LEU A 109 -21.27 3.28 -7.35
N ASP A 110 -20.18 3.82 -7.89
CA ASP A 110 -20.24 4.51 -9.18
C ASP A 110 -20.58 3.51 -10.31
N PRO A 111 -21.64 3.73 -11.10
CA PRO A 111 -22.12 2.73 -12.06
C PRO A 111 -21.17 2.49 -13.24
N GLU A 112 -20.30 3.44 -13.57
CA GLU A 112 -19.40 3.35 -14.73
C GLU A 112 -18.05 2.73 -14.35
N SER A 113 -17.44 3.25 -13.28
CA SER A 113 -16.13 2.84 -12.80
C SER A 113 -16.21 1.70 -11.79
N LEU A 114 -17.40 1.40 -11.24
CA LEU A 114 -17.62 0.45 -10.15
C LEU A 114 -16.84 0.79 -8.88
N VAL A 115 -16.36 2.03 -8.72
CA VAL A 115 -15.63 2.43 -7.52
C VAL A 115 -16.59 2.53 -6.34
N LEU A 116 -16.31 1.78 -5.28
CA LEU A 116 -17.04 1.83 -4.02
C LEU A 116 -16.50 2.98 -3.17
N SER A 117 -17.40 3.83 -2.69
CA SER A 117 -17.09 4.99 -1.87
C SER A 117 -18.08 5.18 -0.72
N THR A 118 -17.75 6.04 0.23
CA THR A 118 -18.67 6.51 1.26
C THR A 118 -18.20 7.86 1.80
N GLU A 119 -19.12 8.62 2.38
CA GLU A 119 -18.82 9.87 3.06
C GLU A 119 -18.78 9.66 4.58
N LEU A 120 -17.80 10.26 5.24
CA LEU A 120 -17.61 10.21 6.69
C LEU A 120 -17.34 11.60 7.26
N GLU A 121 -18.16 12.00 8.22
CA GLU A 121 -17.93 13.21 9.03
C GLU A 121 -17.03 12.87 10.23
N ALA A 122 -15.97 13.65 10.41
CA ALA A 122 -14.95 13.47 11.43
C ALA A 122 -14.57 14.82 12.07
N GLY A 123 -15.39 15.29 13.00
CA GLY A 123 -15.23 16.61 13.63
C GLY A 123 -15.49 17.73 12.60
N PRO A 124 -14.54 18.65 12.35
CA PRO A 124 -14.67 19.69 11.32
C PRO A 124 -14.36 19.19 9.90
N LEU A 125 -14.04 17.90 9.75
CA LEU A 125 -13.64 17.30 8.48
C LEU A 125 -14.79 16.49 7.87
N SER A 126 -14.96 16.63 6.57
CA SER A 126 -15.79 15.78 5.72
C SER A 126 -14.88 14.99 4.78
N LEU A 127 -14.96 13.66 4.84
CA LEU A 127 -14.02 12.74 4.22
C LEU A 127 -14.74 11.85 3.18
N THR A 128 -14.22 11.82 1.95
CA THR A 128 -14.62 10.80 0.97
C THR A 128 -13.66 9.62 1.07
N LEU A 129 -14.17 8.46 1.46
CA LEU A 129 -13.42 7.21 1.55
C LEU A 129 -13.69 6.38 0.28
N VAL A 130 -12.65 5.79 -0.29
CA VAL A 130 -12.75 5.00 -1.54
C VAL A 130 -12.02 3.68 -1.37
N ALA A 131 -12.63 2.59 -1.84
CA ALA A 131 -11.98 1.28 -1.91
C ALA A 131 -11.26 1.10 -3.25
N ASP A 132 -10.06 0.52 -3.22
CA ASP A 132 -9.38 0.05 -4.43
C ASP A 132 -9.96 -1.29 -4.93
N ARG A 133 -9.36 -1.84 -6.00
CA ARG A 133 -9.81 -3.12 -6.60
C ARG A 133 -9.51 -4.36 -5.73
N HIS A 134 -8.75 -4.20 -4.66
CA HIS A 134 -8.52 -5.24 -3.64
C HIS A 134 -9.38 -5.02 -2.39
N GLY A 135 -10.26 -4.01 -2.43
CA GLY A 135 -11.13 -3.65 -1.33
C GLY A 135 -10.40 -2.96 -0.17
N GLN A 136 -9.20 -2.43 -0.37
CA GLN A 136 -8.51 -1.62 0.63
C GLN A 136 -9.01 -0.17 0.56
N PHE A 137 -9.40 0.39 1.71
CA PHE A 137 -9.90 1.75 1.76
C PHE A 137 -8.76 2.76 1.88
N HIS A 138 -8.98 3.91 1.27
CA HIS A 138 -8.18 5.09 1.48
C HIS A 138 -9.03 6.36 1.52
N VAL A 139 -8.46 7.42 2.10
CA VAL A 139 -9.06 8.76 2.05
C VAL A 139 -8.75 9.38 0.68
N ALA A 140 -9.78 9.55 -0.14
CA ALA A 140 -9.65 10.12 -1.49
C ALA A 140 -9.77 11.65 -1.49
N ARG A 141 -10.62 12.21 -0.62
CA ARG A 141 -10.82 13.65 -0.46
C ARG A 141 -11.00 14.02 0.99
N VAL A 142 -10.51 15.20 1.35
CA VAL A 142 -10.66 15.79 2.68
C VAL A 142 -11.16 17.22 2.51
N ARG A 143 -12.27 17.56 3.14
CA ARG A 143 -12.78 18.93 3.20
C ARG A 143 -12.84 19.41 4.64
N ARG A 144 -12.48 20.68 4.86
CA ARG A 144 -12.68 21.39 6.12
C ARG A 144 -13.46 22.66 5.83
N ASP A 145 -14.58 22.87 6.52
CA ASP A 145 -15.46 24.02 6.31
C ASP A 145 -15.84 24.23 4.82
N GLY A 146 -16.08 23.12 4.11
CA GLY A 146 -16.42 23.10 2.68
C GLY A 146 -15.25 23.31 1.72
N LYS A 147 -14.01 23.55 2.20
CA LYS A 147 -12.82 23.70 1.37
C LYS A 147 -12.01 22.42 1.33
N GLU A 148 -11.63 22.00 0.13
CA GLU A 148 -10.79 20.82 -0.06
C GLU A 148 -9.35 21.10 0.37
N LEU A 149 -8.80 20.18 1.18
CA LEU A 149 -7.40 20.23 1.61
C LEU A 149 -6.53 19.50 0.58
N SER A 150 -5.47 20.17 0.13
CA SER A 150 -4.53 19.60 -0.86
C SER A 150 -3.22 19.15 -0.21
N GLY A 151 -2.49 18.25 -0.88
CA GLY A 151 -1.14 17.83 -0.47
C GLY A 151 -1.10 16.75 0.62
N LEU A 152 -2.24 16.17 0.98
CA LEU A 152 -2.30 15.00 1.84
C LEU A 152 -1.96 13.73 1.03
N PRO A 153 -1.07 12.85 1.52
CA PRO A 153 -0.84 11.56 0.89
C PRO A 153 -2.08 10.66 1.07
N PRO A 154 -2.27 9.64 0.21
CA PRO A 154 -3.35 8.68 0.40
C PRO A 154 -3.13 7.91 1.70
N PHE A 155 -4.09 8.02 2.63
CA PHE A 155 -4.09 7.26 3.89
C PHE A 155 -4.86 5.97 3.68
N ARG A 156 -4.16 4.84 3.74
CA ARG A 156 -4.78 3.51 3.61
C ARG A 156 -5.08 2.93 4.99
N PHE A 157 -6.20 2.22 5.11
CA PHE A 157 -6.65 1.60 6.35
C PHE A 157 -7.57 0.41 6.07
N GLU A 158 -7.80 -0.41 7.08
CA GLU A 158 -8.72 -1.54 7.02
C GLU A 158 -9.93 -1.31 7.94
N LEU A 159 -11.14 -1.38 7.38
CA LEU A 159 -12.38 -1.10 8.15
C LEU A 159 -12.55 -1.98 9.40
N PHE A 160 -12.07 -3.22 9.35
CA PHE A 160 -12.21 -4.16 10.48
C PHE A 160 -11.37 -3.79 11.70
N GLU A 161 -10.40 -2.88 11.57
CA GLU A 161 -9.61 -2.37 12.69
C GLU A 161 -10.44 -1.47 13.62
N PHE A 162 -11.59 -0.99 13.14
CA PHE A 162 -12.44 -0.05 13.85
C PHE A 162 -13.71 -0.73 14.35
N ARG A 163 -14.01 -0.52 15.63
CA ARG A 163 -15.19 -1.11 16.27
C ARG A 163 -16.50 -0.53 15.72
N ASP A 164 -16.51 0.77 15.43
CA ASP A 164 -17.67 1.53 15.02
C ASP A 164 -17.25 2.78 14.22
N ARG A 165 -18.25 3.49 13.69
CA ARG A 165 -18.05 4.73 12.91
C ARG A 165 -17.29 5.81 13.66
N ALA A 166 -17.52 5.94 14.98
CA ALA A 166 -16.89 6.98 15.77
C ALA A 166 -15.39 6.71 15.92
N ALA A 167 -14.99 5.47 16.19
CA ALA A 167 -13.59 5.08 16.25
C ALA A 167 -12.83 5.33 14.93
N LEU A 168 -13.46 5.05 13.79
CA LEU A 168 -12.90 5.38 12.48
C LEU A 168 -12.73 6.89 12.28
N ALA A 169 -13.76 7.67 12.61
CA ALA A 169 -13.74 9.12 12.49
C ALA A 169 -12.64 9.76 13.35
N ASP A 170 -12.53 9.36 14.62
CA ASP A 170 -11.53 9.86 15.55
C ASP A 170 -10.11 9.55 15.07
N TYR A 171 -9.89 8.31 14.59
CA TYR A 171 -8.59 7.90 14.04
C TYR A 171 -8.20 8.72 12.80
N LEU A 172 -9.11 8.84 11.82
CA LEU A 172 -8.82 9.57 10.59
C LEU A 172 -8.64 11.07 10.84
N SER A 173 -9.42 11.64 11.75
CA SER A 173 -9.25 13.04 12.18
C SER A 173 -7.87 13.25 12.79
N ALA A 174 -7.49 12.43 13.77
CA ALA A 174 -6.17 12.52 14.41
C ALA A 174 -5.02 12.37 13.40
N LEU A 175 -5.13 11.41 12.48
CA LEU A 175 -4.13 11.16 11.44
C LEU A 175 -3.96 12.35 10.49
N ILE A 176 -5.07 12.96 10.06
CA ILE A 176 -5.06 14.12 9.18
C ILE A 176 -4.49 15.35 9.91
N GLU A 177 -4.91 15.60 11.16
CA GLU A 177 -4.39 16.71 11.95
C GLU A 177 -2.89 16.58 12.23
N GLU A 178 -2.40 15.38 12.58
CA GLU A 178 -0.97 15.13 12.74
C GLU A 178 -0.20 15.48 11.45
N ARG A 179 -0.77 15.11 10.30
CA ARG A 179 -0.14 15.36 9.01
C ARG A 179 -0.11 16.85 8.66
N LEU A 180 -1.18 17.58 8.94
CA LEU A 180 -1.27 19.03 8.71
C LEU A 180 -0.39 19.83 9.68
N ALA A 181 -0.24 19.35 10.92
CA ALA A 181 0.62 19.97 11.93
C ALA A 181 2.11 19.73 11.66
N ARG A 182 2.47 18.72 10.86
CA ARG A 182 3.86 18.46 10.49
C ARG A 182 4.36 19.60 9.59
N PRO A 183 5.45 20.31 9.95
CA PRO A 183 6.05 21.28 9.05
C PRO A 183 6.38 20.61 7.71
N PRO A 184 6.25 21.31 6.57
CA PRO A 184 6.58 20.75 5.28
C PRO A 184 8.02 20.23 5.35
N ALA A 185 8.17 18.91 5.23
CA ALA A 185 9.48 18.32 5.04
C ALA A 185 10.08 19.03 3.82
N SER A 186 11.21 19.71 4.01
CA SER A 186 11.92 20.35 2.90
C SER A 186 12.02 19.35 1.76
N ALA A 187 11.53 19.76 0.59
CA ALA A 187 11.28 18.89 -0.54
C ALA A 187 12.53 18.08 -0.92
N VAL A 188 12.60 16.83 -0.44
CA VAL A 188 13.40 15.77 -1.04
C VAL A 188 12.37 14.79 -1.58
N GLY A 189 12.25 14.76 -2.91
CA GLY A 189 11.07 14.26 -3.63
C GLY A 189 10.70 12.79 -3.40
N PRO A 190 9.46 12.41 -3.75
CA PRO A 190 9.01 11.02 -3.71
C PRO A 190 9.80 10.22 -4.74
N GLY A 191 10.69 9.34 -4.25
CA GLY A 191 11.57 8.54 -5.11
C GLY A 191 13.05 8.59 -4.75
N ALA A 192 13.45 9.29 -3.68
CA ALA A 192 14.80 9.14 -3.14
C ALA A 192 15.01 7.69 -2.67
N ARG A 193 15.64 6.90 -3.54
CA ARG A 193 16.13 5.56 -3.22
C ARG A 193 17.05 5.70 -2.01
N VAL A 194 16.71 5.04 -0.91
CA VAL A 194 17.61 4.93 0.24
C VAL A 194 18.67 3.89 -0.12
N LEU A 195 19.91 4.33 -0.26
CA LEU A 195 21.05 3.45 -0.47
C LEU A 195 21.35 2.68 0.83
N TYR A 196 21.83 1.44 0.71
CA TYR A 196 22.19 0.63 1.89
C TYR A 196 23.27 1.31 2.76
N GLU A 197 24.12 2.15 2.16
CA GLU A 197 25.09 2.96 2.90
C GLU A 197 24.44 4.01 3.81
N GLU A 198 23.34 4.64 3.38
CA GLU A 198 22.60 5.62 4.21
C GLU A 198 21.96 4.93 5.41
N VAL A 199 21.43 3.72 5.21
CA VAL A 199 20.91 2.88 6.29
C VAL A 199 22.04 2.49 7.25
N ALA A 200 23.15 1.96 6.75
CA ALA A 200 24.28 1.57 7.59
C ALA A 200 24.86 2.76 8.38
N GLN A 201 24.92 3.95 7.77
CA GLN A 201 25.38 5.17 8.44
C GLN A 201 24.44 5.61 9.57
N ALA A 202 23.13 5.53 9.36
CA ALA A 202 22.13 5.91 10.37
C ALA A 202 22.07 4.93 11.55
N PHE A 203 22.24 3.63 11.31
CA PHE A 203 22.21 2.60 12.36
C PHE A 203 23.56 2.34 13.02
N GLY A 204 24.65 2.81 12.41
CA GLY A 204 26.00 2.78 12.96
C GLY A 204 26.81 1.54 12.56
N PRO A 205 28.12 1.52 12.88
CA PRO A 205 29.09 0.55 12.37
C PRO A 205 28.87 -0.90 12.85
N HIS A 206 28.02 -1.11 13.87
CA HIS A 206 27.68 -2.43 14.41
C HIS A 206 26.41 -3.03 13.78
N SER A 207 25.89 -2.40 12.73
CA SER A 207 24.69 -2.85 12.04
C SER A 207 24.99 -3.94 11.00
N GLN A 208 24.15 -4.96 10.95
CA GLN A 208 24.18 -6.02 9.93
C GLN A 208 22.91 -5.98 9.08
N VAL A 209 23.06 -6.21 7.78
CA VAL A 209 21.94 -6.39 6.84
C VAL A 209 21.72 -7.90 6.63
N PRO A 210 20.61 -8.50 7.08
CA PRO A 210 20.34 -9.92 6.88
C PRO A 210 20.13 -10.25 5.39
N PRO A 211 20.80 -11.26 4.82
CA PRO A 211 20.79 -11.52 3.37
C PRO A 211 19.46 -12.05 2.81
N ARG A 212 18.49 -12.43 3.66
CA ARG A 212 17.22 -13.08 3.24
C ARG A 212 16.00 -12.66 4.07
N SER A 213 15.99 -11.47 4.68
CA SER A 213 14.89 -11.00 5.52
C SER A 213 14.31 -9.67 5.02
N PRO A 214 12.99 -9.41 5.20
CA PRO A 214 12.44 -8.06 5.07
C PRO A 214 12.93 -7.10 6.17
N LEU A 215 13.70 -7.61 7.14
CA LEU A 215 14.46 -6.82 8.10
C LEU A 215 15.72 -6.30 7.39
N GLU A 216 15.84 -4.99 7.28
CA GLU A 216 16.97 -4.34 6.61
C GLU A 216 18.17 -4.16 7.54
N VAL A 217 17.96 -4.19 8.87
CA VAL A 217 19.04 -3.98 9.84
C VAL A 217 18.84 -4.82 11.10
N LEU A 218 19.93 -5.40 11.60
CA LEU A 218 20.08 -6.02 12.92
C LEU A 218 21.24 -5.38 13.68
N VAL A 219 21.03 -5.08 14.96
CA VAL A 219 22.06 -4.59 15.89
C VAL A 219 21.94 -5.36 17.19
N GLU A 220 23.04 -5.91 17.68
CA GLU A 220 23.11 -6.48 19.02
C GLU A 220 23.48 -5.40 20.03
N LEU A 221 22.83 -5.42 21.19
CA LEU A 221 22.95 -4.40 22.22
C LEU A 221 23.12 -5.07 23.59
N VAL A 222 23.87 -4.42 24.47
CA VAL A 222 23.89 -4.72 25.90
C VAL A 222 23.23 -3.57 26.64
N VAL A 223 22.19 -3.85 27.42
CA VAL A 223 21.47 -2.87 28.23
C VAL A 223 21.55 -3.30 29.69
N ASN A 224 22.18 -2.49 30.56
CA ASN A 224 22.41 -2.85 31.97
C ASN A 224 23.05 -4.24 32.18
N GLY A 225 23.89 -4.69 31.24
CA GLY A 225 24.53 -6.01 31.29
C GLY A 225 23.73 -7.16 30.66
N GLU A 226 22.49 -6.93 30.20
CA GLU A 226 21.67 -7.93 29.52
C GLU A 226 21.74 -7.77 27.99
N LYS A 227 21.74 -8.90 27.27
CA LYS A 227 21.78 -8.92 25.80
C LYS A 227 20.39 -8.68 25.20
N TYR A 228 20.33 -7.75 24.25
CA TYR A 228 19.17 -7.45 23.43
C TYR A 228 19.55 -7.50 21.94
N ARG A 229 18.57 -7.81 21.10
CA ARG A 229 18.69 -7.69 19.65
C ARG A 229 17.65 -6.72 19.13
N PHE A 230 18.10 -5.68 18.47
CA PHE A 230 17.23 -4.76 17.76
C PHE A 230 17.25 -5.09 16.27
N ALA A 231 16.09 -5.23 15.66
CA ALA A 231 15.94 -5.40 14.23
C ALA A 231 14.96 -4.38 13.68
N ALA A 232 15.22 -3.82 12.50
CA ALA A 232 14.32 -2.88 11.84
C ALA A 232 14.00 -3.33 10.41
N GLY A 233 12.72 -3.31 10.04
CA GLY A 233 12.23 -3.56 8.69
C GLY A 233 11.67 -2.28 8.08
N ARG A 234 11.94 -2.05 6.79
CA ARG A 234 11.37 -0.94 6.04
C ARG A 234 9.90 -1.22 5.75
N VAL A 235 9.05 -0.25 6.04
CA VAL A 235 7.61 -0.34 5.80
C VAL A 235 7.25 0.31 4.47
N MET A 236 7.76 1.53 4.21
CA MET A 236 7.57 2.26 2.95
C MET A 236 8.58 3.42 2.88
N GLY A 237 9.19 3.66 1.72
CA GLY A 237 10.09 4.82 1.54
C GLY A 237 11.26 4.83 2.53
N ARG A 238 11.36 5.89 3.35
CA ARG A 238 12.35 6.06 4.43
C ARG A 238 11.79 5.71 5.81
N THR A 239 10.59 5.12 5.88
CA THR A 239 9.90 4.74 7.12
C THR A 239 10.20 3.29 7.51
N PHE A 240 10.58 3.09 8.77
CA PHE A 240 10.96 1.80 9.34
C PHE A 240 10.09 1.45 10.55
N ARG A 241 10.03 0.15 10.89
CA ARG A 241 9.48 -0.36 12.13
C ARG A 241 10.51 -1.27 12.81
N GLY A 242 10.77 -1.01 14.08
CA GLY A 242 11.73 -1.74 14.90
C GLY A 242 11.08 -2.84 15.74
N LEU A 243 11.89 -3.84 16.08
CA LEU A 243 11.62 -4.92 17.00
C LEU A 243 12.83 -5.06 17.92
N LEU A 244 12.63 -4.87 19.21
CA LEU A 244 13.61 -5.14 20.25
C LEU A 244 13.27 -6.47 20.92
N ALA A 245 14.15 -7.47 20.80
CA ALA A 245 14.03 -8.75 21.47
C ALA A 245 15.05 -8.83 22.63
N GLY A 246 14.58 -9.10 23.84
CA GLY A 246 15.41 -9.28 25.03
C GLY A 246 15.00 -10.50 25.83
N THR A 247 15.61 -10.65 27.02
CA THR A 247 15.36 -11.72 28.00
C THR A 247 13.90 -11.80 28.46
N THR A 248 13.23 -10.66 28.56
CA THR A 248 11.85 -10.51 29.04
C THR A 248 10.80 -10.57 27.94
N GLY A 249 11.20 -10.73 26.68
CA GLY A 249 10.31 -10.86 25.53
C GLY A 249 10.62 -9.90 24.38
N LYS A 250 9.61 -9.63 23.56
CA LYS A 250 9.71 -8.84 22.34
C LYS A 250 8.90 -7.55 22.46
N ILE A 251 9.52 -6.42 22.15
CA ILE A 251 8.91 -5.09 22.15
C ILE A 251 8.97 -4.55 20.73
N TRP A 252 7.81 -4.25 20.15
CA TRP A 252 7.75 -3.55 18.87
C TRP A 252 7.86 -2.06 19.10
N SER A 253 8.65 -1.37 18.28
CA SER A 253 8.63 0.08 18.24
C SER A 253 7.48 0.59 17.37
N ASP A 254 7.10 1.84 17.60
CA ASP A 254 6.33 2.61 16.63
C ASP A 254 7.14 2.80 15.34
N ARG A 255 6.45 3.26 14.29
CA ARG A 255 7.09 3.61 13.01
C ARG A 255 7.96 4.85 13.17
N PHE A 256 9.12 4.87 12.54
CA PHE A 256 10.04 6.01 12.57
C PHE A 256 10.64 6.29 11.18
N GLU A 257 10.99 7.54 10.92
CA GLU A 257 11.66 7.97 9.69
C GLU A 257 13.18 7.86 9.85
N LEU A 258 13.88 7.38 8.81
CA LEU A 258 15.33 7.27 8.80
C LEU A 258 16.02 8.63 8.98
N ASP A 259 15.47 9.69 8.38
CA ASP A 259 16.05 11.04 8.42
C ASP A 259 15.98 11.69 9.80
N GLY A 260 15.03 11.25 10.63
CA GLY A 260 14.87 11.67 12.02
C GLY A 260 15.37 10.62 13.02
N PHE A 261 16.00 9.54 12.54
CA PHE A 261 16.40 8.43 13.40
C PHE A 261 17.59 8.85 14.26
N PRO A 262 17.48 8.84 15.60
CA PRO A 262 18.53 9.34 16.49
C PRO A 262 19.71 8.37 16.66
N GLY A 263 19.73 7.29 15.89
CA GLY A 263 20.62 6.14 16.08
C GLY A 263 20.03 5.10 17.04
N VAL A 264 20.53 3.86 16.94
CA VAL A 264 19.98 2.71 17.66
C VAL A 264 20.10 2.82 19.18
N VAL A 265 21.21 3.36 19.70
CA VAL A 265 21.46 3.49 21.14
C VAL A 265 20.47 4.47 21.80
N PRO A 266 20.33 5.73 21.33
CA PRO A 266 19.32 6.64 21.87
C PRO A 266 17.88 6.15 21.67
N PHE A 267 17.60 5.50 20.55
CA PHE A 267 16.28 4.96 20.26
C PHE A 267 15.86 3.86 21.23
N VAL A 268 16.74 2.88 21.47
CA VAL A 268 16.48 1.77 22.41
C VAL A 268 16.43 2.25 23.86
N ALA A 269 17.27 3.21 24.24
CA ALA A 269 17.23 3.83 25.56
C ALA A 269 15.85 4.47 25.84
N ASN A 270 15.32 5.21 24.85
CA ASN A 270 13.98 5.81 24.94
C ASN A 270 12.85 4.78 24.94
N LEU A 271 13.01 3.67 24.22
CA LEU A 271 12.04 2.57 24.17
C LEU A 271 11.95 1.83 25.52
N LEU A 272 13.09 1.58 26.14
CA LEU A 272 13.20 0.91 27.45
C LEU A 272 13.07 1.86 28.64
N LYS A 273 12.97 3.18 28.41
CA LYS A 273 12.93 4.23 29.44
C LYS A 273 14.14 4.20 30.39
N VAL A 274 15.33 3.95 29.82
CA VAL A 274 16.62 3.92 30.53
C VAL A 274 17.53 5.04 30.01
N PRO A 275 18.55 5.49 30.76
CA PRO A 275 19.52 6.45 30.25
C PRO A 275 20.34 5.85 29.10
N ALA A 276 20.72 6.67 28.10
CA ALA A 276 21.49 6.20 26.95
C ALA A 276 22.86 5.61 27.32
N SER A 277 23.45 6.05 28.44
CA SER A 277 24.70 5.47 28.99
C SER A 277 24.56 4.01 29.44
N ALA A 278 23.33 3.52 29.64
CA ALA A 278 23.06 2.13 30.00
C ALA A 278 22.99 1.20 28.78
N VAL A 279 23.01 1.74 27.55
CA VAL A 279 22.86 0.99 26.30
C VAL A 279 24.16 1.04 25.51
N GLN A 280 24.70 -0.13 25.17
CA GLN A 280 25.90 -0.26 24.37
C GLN A 280 25.62 -1.13 23.14
N ALA A 281 25.84 -0.59 21.94
CA ALA A 281 25.85 -1.41 20.72
C ALA A 281 27.12 -2.27 20.71
N VAL A 282 26.95 -3.57 20.46
CA VAL A 282 28.05 -4.52 20.35
C VAL A 282 28.11 -5.04 18.93
N SER A 283 29.31 -5.32 18.44
CA SER A 283 29.44 -6.04 17.17
C SER A 283 28.78 -7.41 17.32
N PRO A 284 27.90 -7.82 16.40
CA PRO A 284 27.29 -9.13 16.43
C PRO A 284 28.35 -10.24 16.48
N ASP A 285 28.16 -11.21 17.38
CA ASP A 285 28.95 -12.44 17.37
C ASP A 285 28.75 -13.10 15.99
N SER A 286 29.85 -13.57 15.36
CA SER A 286 29.82 -14.14 14.00
C SER A 286 28.76 -15.24 13.87
N PRO A 287 28.12 -15.41 12.69
CA PRO A 287 26.96 -16.29 12.55
C PRO A 287 27.30 -17.75 12.91
N GLN A 288 26.51 -18.33 13.82
CA GLN A 288 26.38 -19.78 13.93
C GLN A 288 25.56 -20.28 12.74
N GLU A 289 26.07 -21.33 12.08
CA GLU A 289 25.49 -22.04 10.93
C GLU A 289 24.06 -22.53 11.15
#